data_AF-A0A2T2XCP9-F1
#
_entry.id   AF-A0A2T2XCP9-F1
#
_cell.length_a   1.000
_cell.length_b   1.000
_cell.length_c   1.000
_cell.angle_alpha   90.00
_cell.angle_beta   90.00
_cell.angle_gamma   90.00
#
_symmetry.space_group_name_H-M   'P 1'
#
loop_
_entity.id
_entity.type
_entity.pdbx_description
1 polymer ?
#
loop_
_entity_poly.entity_id
_entity_poly.type
_entity_poly.pdbx_seq_one_letter_code
_entity_poly.pdbx_strand_id
1 'polypeptide(L)'
;MKTKTNPPESTFHLLSAHPMGWAAAIARFAERIGVVEWLNAVLPWDPAQCHLSPGLRLLALMIGFLVDPRALYQMEEFYQTMDCEVLFGPGVQAGDFNDDALSRPI
;
A
#
# COMPACT_ATOMS: atom_id res chain seq x y z
N MET A 1 -22.31 27.60 -22.10
CA MET A 1 -20.95 27.13 -22.42
C MET A 1 -20.32 26.62 -21.13
N LYS A 2 -20.29 25.29 -20.89
CA LYS A 2 -19.76 24.71 -19.65
C LYS A 2 -18.24 24.60 -19.78
N THR A 3 -17.51 25.32 -18.92
CA THR A 3 -16.05 25.21 -18.79
C THR A 3 -15.73 23.87 -18.12
N LYS A 4 -15.08 22.97 -18.87
CA LYS A 4 -14.49 21.75 -18.33
C LYS A 4 -13.29 22.13 -17.48
N THR A 5 -13.41 21.99 -16.16
CA THR A 5 -12.28 22.02 -15.22
C THR A 5 -11.46 20.75 -15.43
N ASN A 6 -10.36 20.87 -16.17
CA ASN A 6 -9.33 19.82 -16.27
C ASN A 6 -8.60 19.75 -14.91
N PRO A 7 -8.37 18.57 -14.31
CA PRO A 7 -7.57 18.48 -13.09
C PRO A 7 -6.16 19.05 -13.37
N PRO A 8 -5.58 19.84 -12.46
CA PRO A 8 -4.36 20.58 -12.74
C PRO A 8 -3.18 19.61 -12.83
N GLU A 9 -2.43 19.64 -13.94
CA GLU A 9 -1.21 18.83 -14.13
C GLU A 9 -0.17 19.01 -12.99
N SER A 10 -0.30 20.06 -12.19
CA SER A 10 0.52 20.34 -11.01
C SER A 10 0.45 19.25 -9.93
N THR A 11 -0.71 18.62 -9.72
CA THR A 11 -0.84 17.60 -8.65
C THR A 11 -0.09 16.33 -8.99
N PHE A 12 -0.08 15.93 -10.27
CA PHE A 12 0.64 14.75 -10.72
C PHE A 12 2.16 14.92 -10.57
N HIS A 13 2.66 16.11 -10.90
CA HIS A 13 4.08 16.44 -10.74
C HIS A 13 4.52 16.46 -9.26
N LEU A 14 3.66 16.95 -8.36
CA LEU A 14 3.93 16.91 -6.91
C LEU A 14 3.94 15.48 -6.36
N LEU A 15 3.06 14.62 -6.85
CA LEU A 15 3.05 13.20 -6.51
C LEU A 15 4.32 12.49 -7.02
N SER A 16 4.84 12.85 -8.19
CA SER A 16 6.10 12.31 -8.71
C SER A 16 7.37 12.82 -8.03
N ALA A 17 7.29 13.93 -7.28
CA ALA A 17 8.45 14.50 -6.61
C ALA A 17 8.84 13.74 -5.31
N HIS A 18 7.90 12.99 -4.72
CA HIS A 18 8.14 12.22 -3.49
C HIS A 18 7.47 10.83 -3.58
N PRO A 19 8.21 9.72 -3.35
CA PRO A 19 7.65 8.37 -3.37
C PRO A 19 6.39 8.19 -2.49
N MET A 20 6.33 8.95 -1.39
CA MET A 20 5.17 9.01 -0.50
C MET A 20 3.88 9.50 -1.16
N GLY A 21 3.96 10.40 -2.15
CA GLY A 21 2.78 10.90 -2.84
C GLY A 21 2.06 9.79 -3.59
N TRP A 22 2.81 9.01 -4.37
CA TRP A 22 2.28 7.87 -5.11
C TRP A 22 1.78 6.75 -4.20
N ALA A 23 2.55 6.40 -3.17
CA ALA A 23 2.15 5.39 -2.20
C ALA A 23 0.81 5.76 -1.53
N ALA A 24 0.67 7.01 -1.06
CA ALA A 24 -0.55 7.49 -0.42
C ALA A 24 -1.75 7.51 -1.39
N ALA A 25 -1.53 7.92 -2.64
CA ALA A 25 -2.58 7.90 -3.67
C ALA A 25 -3.09 6.48 -3.94
N ILE A 26 -2.19 5.50 -4.05
CA ILE A 26 -2.53 4.09 -4.24
C ILE A 26 -3.28 3.55 -3.02
N ALA A 27 -2.78 3.81 -1.80
CA ALA A 27 -3.41 3.36 -0.55
C ALA A 27 -4.85 3.89 -0.41
N ARG A 28 -5.06 5.19 -0.63
CA ARG A 28 -6.40 5.81 -0.60
C ARG A 28 -7.31 5.28 -1.70
N PHE A 29 -6.76 4.99 -2.88
CA PHE A 29 -7.53 4.38 -3.95
C PHE A 29 -7.96 2.95 -3.60
N ALA A 30 -7.05 2.15 -3.06
CA ALA A 30 -7.31 0.78 -2.62
C ALA A 30 -8.37 0.71 -1.51
N GLU A 31 -8.28 1.61 -0.52
CA GLU A 31 -9.30 1.76 0.52
C GLU A 31 -10.66 2.12 -0.08
N ARG A 32 -10.71 3.10 -1.00
CA ARG A 32 -11.97 3.54 -1.62
C ARG A 32 -12.67 2.44 -2.43
N ILE A 33 -11.91 1.56 -3.08
CA ILE A 33 -12.47 0.43 -3.83
C ILE A 33 -12.69 -0.82 -2.96
N GLY A 34 -12.30 -0.79 -1.69
CA GLY A 34 -12.46 -1.90 -0.75
C GLY A 34 -11.58 -3.11 -1.07
N VAL A 35 -10.37 -2.89 -1.62
CA VAL A 35 -9.55 -4.00 -2.13
C VAL A 35 -9.06 -4.91 -1.00
N VAL A 36 -8.71 -4.34 0.15
CA VAL A 36 -8.18 -5.10 1.29
C VAL A 36 -9.28 -5.96 1.90
N GLU A 37 -10.47 -5.39 2.07
CA GLU A 37 -11.66 -6.06 2.59
C GLU A 37 -12.09 -7.18 1.65
N TRP A 38 -12.10 -6.92 0.34
CA TRP A 38 -12.41 -7.93 -0.65
C TRP A 38 -11.40 -9.08 -0.64
N LEU A 39 -10.09 -8.79 -0.61
CA LEU A 39 -9.04 -9.79 -0.52
C LEU A 39 -9.14 -10.64 0.75
N ASN A 40 -9.39 -10.00 1.90
CA ASN A 40 -9.60 -10.68 3.16
C ASN A 40 -10.85 -11.58 3.16
N ALA A 41 -11.84 -11.32 2.30
CA ALA A 41 -13.05 -12.13 2.19
C ALA A 41 -12.91 -13.34 1.24
N VAL A 42 -12.08 -13.23 0.20
CA VAL A 42 -11.92 -14.28 -0.83
C VAL A 42 -10.76 -15.23 -0.55
N LEU A 43 -9.74 -14.78 0.18
CA LEU A 43 -8.60 -15.62 0.53
C LEU A 43 -8.93 -16.44 1.79
N PRO A 44 -8.56 -17.73 1.84
CA PRO A 44 -8.58 -18.47 3.09
C PRO A 44 -7.46 -17.93 3.99
N TRP A 45 -7.79 -17.52 5.21
CA TRP A 45 -6.79 -17.14 6.21
C TRP A 45 -7.36 -17.24 7.63
N ASP A 46 -6.47 -17.34 8.61
CA ASP A 46 -6.81 -17.32 10.03
C ASP A 46 -6.35 -16.00 10.69
N PRO A 47 -7.28 -15.14 11.15
CA PRO A 47 -6.95 -13.91 11.86
C PRO A 47 -6.11 -14.10 13.12
N ALA A 48 -6.19 -15.27 13.77
CA ALA A 48 -5.40 -15.53 14.99
C ALA A 48 -3.92 -15.84 14.68
N GLN A 49 -3.62 -16.27 13.46
CA GLN A 49 -2.27 -16.65 13.04
C GLN A 49 -1.56 -15.55 12.24
N CYS A 50 -2.30 -14.52 11.83
CA CYS A 50 -1.80 -13.44 10.98
C CYS A 50 -1.69 -12.13 11.76
N HIS A 51 -0.47 -11.60 11.90
CA HIS A 51 -0.25 -10.26 12.45
C HIS A 51 -0.86 -9.17 11.56
N LEU A 52 -0.65 -9.29 10.24
CA LEU A 52 -1.29 -8.47 9.21
C LEU A 52 -2.20 -9.35 8.36
N SER A 53 -3.35 -8.81 7.97
CA SER A 53 -4.26 -9.51 7.07
C SER A 53 -3.61 -9.75 5.69
N PRO A 54 -4.01 -10.81 4.97
CA PRO A 54 -3.52 -11.07 3.62
C PRO A 54 -3.76 -9.88 2.68
N GLY A 55 -4.91 -9.21 2.80
CA GLY A 55 -5.22 -8.01 2.03
C GLY A 55 -4.22 -6.87 2.24
N LEU A 56 -3.78 -6.61 3.48
CA LEU A 56 -2.77 -5.60 3.78
C LEU A 56 -1.39 -5.98 3.23
N ARG A 57 -1.00 -7.25 3.34
CA ARG A 57 0.25 -7.74 2.74
C ARG A 57 0.24 -7.56 1.23
N LEU A 58 -0.87 -7.90 0.56
CA LEU A 58 -1.01 -7.69 -0.88
C LEU A 58 -1.03 -6.21 -1.25
N LEU A 59 -1.65 -5.34 -0.45
CA LEU A 59 -1.59 -3.90 -0.67
C LEU A 59 -0.16 -3.37 -0.58
N ALA A 60 0.61 -3.85 0.39
CA ALA A 60 2.02 -3.51 0.52
C ALA A 60 2.84 -3.97 -0.70
N LEU A 61 2.57 -5.15 -1.25
CA LEU A 61 3.20 -5.60 -2.49
C LEU A 61 2.78 -4.74 -3.70
N MET A 62 1.51 -4.34 -3.79
CA MET A 62 1.02 -3.46 -4.84
C MET A 62 1.68 -2.08 -4.80
N ILE A 63 1.80 -1.47 -3.62
CA ILE A 63 2.47 -0.18 -3.45
C ILE A 63 3.95 -0.31 -3.80
N GLY A 64 4.65 -1.32 -3.26
CA GLY A 64 6.06 -1.58 -3.59
C GLY A 64 6.26 -1.71 -5.10
N PHE A 65 5.50 -2.59 -5.75
CA PHE A 65 5.61 -2.82 -7.20
C PHE A 65 5.32 -1.58 -8.06
N LEU A 66 4.34 -0.75 -7.68
CA LEU A 66 3.93 0.42 -8.46
C LEU A 66 4.81 1.64 -8.24
N VAL A 67 5.45 1.77 -7.07
CA VAL A 67 6.30 2.92 -6.72
C VAL A 67 7.76 2.65 -7.11
N ASP A 68 8.31 1.50 -6.72
CA ASP A 68 9.62 1.03 -7.12
C ASP A 68 9.66 -0.50 -7.13
N PRO A 69 9.64 -1.16 -8.31
CA PRO A 69 9.71 -2.61 -8.39
C PRO A 69 10.90 -3.26 -7.64
N ARG A 70 11.98 -2.52 -7.37
CA ARG A 70 13.13 -3.00 -6.58
C ARG A 70 12.80 -3.13 -5.09
N ALA A 71 11.80 -2.41 -4.59
CA ALA A 71 11.32 -2.50 -3.21
C ALA A 71 10.89 -3.92 -2.83
N LEU A 72 10.44 -4.72 -3.79
CA LEU A 72 10.01 -6.11 -3.55
C LEU A 72 11.09 -7.02 -2.97
N TYR A 73 12.37 -6.64 -3.07
CA TYR A 73 13.47 -7.39 -2.47
C TYR A 73 13.81 -6.96 -1.03
N GLN A 74 13.35 -5.79 -0.60
CA GLN A 74 13.70 -5.11 0.65
C GLN A 74 12.51 -4.23 1.08
N MET A 75 11.37 -4.87 1.34
CA MET A 75 10.10 -4.20 1.60
C MET A 75 10.12 -3.47 2.95
N GLU A 76 10.77 -4.06 3.95
CA GLU A 76 10.95 -3.42 5.26
C GLU A 76 11.76 -2.13 5.12
N GLU A 77 12.93 -2.16 4.47
CA GLU A 77 13.77 -0.97 4.26
C GLU A 77 13.05 0.10 3.42
N PHE A 78 12.28 -0.33 2.42
CA PHE A 78 11.46 0.58 1.63
C PHE A 78 10.44 1.33 2.51
N TYR A 79 9.70 0.61 3.36
CA TYR A 79 8.69 1.22 4.23
C TYR A 79 9.25 1.99 5.42
N GLN A 80 10.50 1.78 5.82
CA GLN A 80 11.17 2.65 6.80
C GLN A 80 11.28 4.10 6.31
N THR A 81 11.22 4.33 4.99
CA THR A 81 11.23 5.67 4.40
C THR A 81 9.83 6.31 4.31
N MET A 82 8.80 5.60 4.78
CA MET A 82 7.39 5.94 4.59
C MET A 82 6.61 5.98 5.91
N ASP A 83 5.50 6.71 5.90
CA ASP A 83 4.54 6.69 7.00
C ASP A 83 3.59 5.51 6.83
N CYS A 84 3.90 4.41 7.53
CA CYS A 84 3.14 3.16 7.44
C CYS A 84 1.71 3.30 7.97
N GLU A 85 1.47 4.16 8.96
CA GLU A 85 0.13 4.35 9.52
C GLU A 85 -0.81 5.02 8.52
N VAL A 86 -0.28 5.96 7.73
CA VAL A 86 -1.03 6.60 6.63
C VAL A 86 -1.37 5.61 5.52
N LEU A 87 -0.46 4.69 5.21
CA LEU A 87 -0.64 3.75 4.10
C LEU A 87 -1.53 2.55 4.45
N PHE A 88 -1.38 2.01 5.65
CA PHE A 88 -1.93 0.70 6.02
C PHE A 88 -2.88 0.74 7.21
N GLY A 89 -2.92 1.85 7.94
CA GLY A 89 -3.74 2.02 9.13
C GLY A 89 -2.93 2.02 10.43
N PRO A 90 -3.58 2.34 11.56
CA PRO A 90 -2.92 2.61 12.82
C PRO A 90 -2.16 1.40 13.36
N GLY A 91 -0.96 1.63 13.90
CA GLY A 91 -0.12 0.59 14.51
C GLY A 91 0.62 -0.32 13.52
N VAL A 92 0.47 -0.11 12.20
CA VAL A 92 1.28 -0.81 11.19
C VAL A 92 2.63 -0.11 11.05
N GLN A 93 3.69 -0.90 11.07
CA GLN A 93 5.08 -0.43 11.01
C GLN A 93 5.86 -1.17 9.91
N ALA A 94 6.98 -0.59 9.49
CA ALA A 94 7.80 -1.16 8.41
C ALA A 94 8.25 -2.61 8.69
N GLY A 95 8.56 -2.92 9.95
CA GLY A 95 8.98 -4.25 10.41
C GLY A 95 7.91 -5.34 10.22
N ASP A 96 6.66 -4.97 9.97
CA ASP A 96 5.57 -5.92 9.70
C ASP A 96 5.61 -6.46 8.25
N PHE A 97 6.47 -5.89 7.40
CA PHE A 97 6.65 -6.24 5.99
C PHE A 97 8.01 -6.88 5.69
N ASN A 98 8.63 -7.52 6.69
CA ASN A 98 9.83 -8.31 6.48
C ASN A 98 9.54 -9.59 5.66
N ASP A 99 10.59 -10.22 5.16
CA ASP A 99 10.48 -11.44 4.34
C ASP A 99 9.76 -12.58 5.06
N ASP A 100 9.91 -12.71 6.38
CA ASP A 100 9.22 -13.73 7.17
C ASP A 100 7.70 -13.49 7.21
N ALA A 101 7.26 -12.23 7.23
CA ALA A 101 5.86 -11.85 7.23
C ALA A 101 5.22 -11.99 5.85
N LEU A 102 5.97 -11.71 4.78
CA LEU A 102 5.49 -11.74 3.40
C LEU A 102 5.57 -13.13 2.75
N SER A 103 6.53 -13.98 3.15
CA SER A 103 6.71 -15.32 2.59
C SER A 103 5.84 -16.39 3.26
N ARG A 104 5.29 -16.11 4.45
CA ARG A 104 4.45 -17.07 5.17
C ARG A 104 3.12 -17.30 4.46
N PRO A 105 2.70 -18.57 4.29
CA PRO A 105 1.37 -18.87 3.80
C PRO A 105 0.33 -18.24 4.73
N ILE A 106 -0.69 -17.66 4.08
CA ILE A 106 -1.86 -16.99 4.67
C ILE A 106 -2.96 -17.98 4.98
#